data_AF-A0A699Y968-F1
#
_entry.id   AF-A0A699Y968-F1
#
_cell.length_a   1.000
_cell.length_b   1.000
_cell.length_c   1.000
_cell.angle_alpha   90.00
_cell.angle_beta   90.00
_cell.angle_gamma   90.00
#
_symmetry.space_group_name_H-M   'P 1'
#
loop_
_entity.id
_entity.type
_entity.pdbx_description
1 polymer ?
#
loop_
_entity_poly.entity_id
_entity_poly.type
_entity_poly.pdbx_seq_one_letter_code
_entity_poly.pdbx_strand_id
1 'polypeptide(L)'
;MSRGPAEKVEAPKPKKEKMKRPEGMSREAYALLGDSHPIMATQLAAASKKDVKAKPKPSTKGIVTWTYQPINNSARTDGFQVFHWSKGFKDAAGRMKEPDDPDYYYAKFNKKLIKYNDEEYDSLLAPHSGNWSKEETNYLLQLCEQFDLRFIVIADRYD
;
A
#
# COMPACT_ATOMS: atom_id res chain seq x y z
N MET A 1 -39.53 65.47 -5.18
CA MET A 1 -38.25 65.96 -5.73
C MET A 1 -37.16 65.04 -5.18
N SER A 2 -36.13 64.56 -5.87
CA SER A 2 -35.76 64.41 -7.27
C SER A 2 -34.68 63.31 -7.25
N ARG A 3 -34.64 62.42 -8.24
CA ARG A 3 -33.57 61.40 -8.38
C ARG A 3 -32.35 62.02 -9.05
N GLY A 4 -31.14 61.63 -8.62
CA GLY A 4 -29.90 61.67 -9.43
C GLY A 4 -28.62 61.83 -8.62
N PRO A 5 -27.46 61.32 -9.09
CA PRO A 5 -27.21 59.96 -9.62
C PRO A 5 -26.10 59.22 -8.82
N ALA A 6 -25.99 57.92 -9.07
CA ALA A 6 -25.02 57.03 -8.44
C ALA A 6 -23.58 57.27 -8.93
N GLU A 7 -22.66 57.49 -8.01
CA GLU A 7 -21.22 57.43 -8.26
C GLU A 7 -20.74 55.99 -7.99
N LYS A 8 -20.34 55.28 -9.05
CA LYS A 8 -19.73 53.95 -8.95
C LYS A 8 -18.30 54.11 -8.45
N VAL A 9 -18.07 53.82 -7.17
CA VAL A 9 -16.71 53.68 -6.63
C VAL A 9 -16.19 52.28 -7.01
N GLU A 10 -15.27 52.23 -7.96
CA GLU A 10 -14.57 51.01 -8.36
C GLU A 10 -13.57 50.61 -7.25
N ALA A 11 -13.82 49.49 -6.56
CA ALA A 11 -12.97 49.02 -5.48
C ALA A 11 -11.57 48.64 -6.01
N PRO A 12 -10.48 49.01 -5.31
CA PRO A 12 -9.12 48.71 -5.76
C PRO A 12 -8.86 47.19 -5.70
N LYS A 13 -8.47 46.60 -6.83
CA LYS A 13 -8.09 45.17 -6.88
C LYS A 13 -6.90 44.92 -5.95
N PRO A 14 -6.95 43.90 -5.07
CA PRO A 14 -5.86 43.61 -4.15
C PRO A 14 -4.61 43.22 -4.94
N LYS A 15 -3.49 43.89 -4.66
CA LYS A 15 -2.18 43.56 -5.25
C LYS A 15 -1.82 42.14 -4.81
N LYS A 16 -1.80 41.19 -5.75
CA LYS A 16 -1.28 39.84 -5.49
C LYS A 16 0.17 39.97 -5.02
N GLU A 17 0.43 39.60 -3.78
CA GLU A 17 1.80 39.47 -3.26
C GLU A 17 2.52 38.43 -4.10
N LYS A 18 3.49 38.88 -4.91
CA LYS A 18 4.35 37.98 -5.65
C LYS A 18 5.23 37.27 -4.63
N MET A 19 5.01 35.98 -4.40
CA MET A 19 5.92 35.14 -3.63
C MET A 19 7.34 35.37 -4.16
N LYS A 20 8.29 35.57 -3.24
CA LYS A 20 9.71 35.62 -3.58
C LYS A 20 10.20 34.20 -3.78
N ARG A 21 10.98 33.97 -4.84
CA ARG A 21 11.61 32.68 -5.14
C ARG A 21 12.43 32.20 -3.93
N PRO A 22 12.16 30.99 -3.39
CA PRO A 22 12.96 30.42 -2.30
C PRO A 22 14.43 30.20 -2.67
N GLU A 23 15.32 30.39 -1.70
CA GLU A 23 16.76 30.22 -1.89
C GLU A 23 17.11 28.74 -2.16
N GLY A 24 17.68 28.45 -3.33
CA GLY A 24 18.05 27.08 -3.75
C GLY A 24 17.11 26.40 -4.77
N MET A 25 15.94 26.99 -5.08
CA MET A 25 15.10 26.55 -6.19
C MET A 25 15.57 27.22 -7.49
N SER A 26 15.59 26.54 -8.65
CA SER A 26 15.99 27.16 -9.93
C SER A 26 14.90 28.04 -10.54
N ARG A 27 15.24 28.90 -11.51
CA ARG A 27 14.29 29.88 -12.08
C ARG A 27 13.15 29.19 -12.83
N GLU A 28 13.49 28.15 -13.59
CA GLU A 28 12.57 27.33 -14.36
C GLU A 28 11.68 26.48 -13.47
N ALA A 29 12.20 25.89 -12.40
CA ALA A 29 11.38 25.15 -11.42
C ALA A 29 10.39 26.08 -10.70
N TYR A 30 10.81 27.31 -10.37
CA TYR A 30 9.94 28.30 -9.76
C TYR A 30 8.85 28.80 -10.73
N ALA A 31 9.14 28.91 -12.02
CA ALA A 31 8.18 29.33 -13.03
C ALA A 31 7.05 28.31 -13.26
N LEU A 32 7.30 27.02 -12.95
CA LEU A 32 6.28 25.97 -12.99
C LEU A 32 5.28 26.05 -11.83
N LEU A 33 5.62 26.76 -10.75
CA LEU A 33 4.81 26.92 -9.54
C LEU A 33 3.70 27.98 -9.68
N GLY A 34 3.11 28.12 -10.86
CA GLY A 34 2.07 29.12 -11.12
C GLY A 34 0.81 28.96 -10.26
N ASP A 35 -0.13 29.90 -10.43
CA ASP A 35 -1.38 30.13 -9.66
C ASP A 35 -2.28 28.90 -9.44
N SER A 36 -1.99 27.76 -10.08
CA SER A 36 -2.74 26.51 -9.95
C SER A 36 -2.32 25.64 -8.75
N HIS A 37 -1.14 25.86 -8.16
CA HIS A 37 -0.64 25.00 -7.08
C HIS A 37 0.22 25.78 -6.07
N PRO A 38 -0.36 26.50 -5.10
CA PRO A 38 0.44 27.08 -4.02
C PRO A 38 1.08 25.96 -3.21
N ILE A 39 2.41 25.79 -3.29
CA ILE A 39 3.14 24.93 -2.37
C ILE A 39 3.04 25.58 -0.99
N MET A 40 2.38 24.89 -0.06
CA MET A 40 2.42 25.20 1.37
C MET A 40 3.90 25.33 1.78
N ALA A 41 4.30 26.51 2.26
CA ALA A 41 5.69 26.86 2.57
C ALA A 41 6.37 25.90 3.59
N THR A 42 5.59 25.03 4.23
CA THR A 42 6.00 24.07 5.25
C THR A 42 6.84 22.89 4.73
N GLN A 43 6.87 22.58 3.43
CA GLN A 43 7.69 21.46 2.93
C GLN A 43 9.08 21.84 2.39
N LEU A 44 9.29 23.11 2.00
CA LEU A 44 10.57 23.56 1.44
C LEU A 44 11.39 24.43 2.41
N ALA A 45 10.74 25.17 3.32
CA ALA A 45 11.44 26.07 4.24
C ALA A 45 11.87 25.39 5.57
N ALA A 46 11.27 24.25 5.92
CA ALA A 46 11.58 23.53 7.17
C ALA A 46 12.73 22.51 7.03
N ALA A 47 13.14 22.18 5.81
CA ALA A 47 14.34 21.38 5.58
C ALA A 47 15.57 22.28 5.75
N SER A 48 15.88 22.59 7.00
CA SER A 48 17.18 23.14 7.35
C SER A 48 18.24 22.28 6.64
N LYS A 49 19.17 22.90 5.91
CA LYS A 49 20.27 22.19 5.23
C LYS A 49 21.12 21.34 6.19
N LYS A 50 20.88 21.44 7.50
CA LYS A 50 21.52 20.67 8.56
C LYS A 50 20.97 19.25 8.69
N ASP A 51 19.70 19.00 8.36
CA ASP A 51 19.08 17.68 8.60
C ASP A 51 19.28 16.69 7.45
N VAL A 52 19.38 17.16 6.20
CA VAL A 52 19.64 16.29 5.03
C VAL A 52 21.04 15.67 5.06
N LYS A 53 21.99 16.33 5.76
CA LYS A 53 23.35 15.82 6.00
C LYS A 53 23.50 15.11 7.34
N ALA A 54 22.45 15.07 8.17
CA ALA A 54 22.51 14.37 9.44
C ALA A 54 22.64 12.87 9.15
N LYS A 55 23.75 12.28 9.58
CA LYS A 55 23.92 10.82 9.50
C LYS A 55 22.74 10.18 10.23
N PRO A 56 22.03 9.23 9.61
CA PRO A 56 20.91 8.57 10.27
C PRO A 56 21.37 8.02 11.62
N LYS A 57 20.61 8.32 12.68
CA LYS A 57 20.94 7.85 14.03
C LYS A 57 21.07 6.32 13.98
N PRO A 58 22.18 5.74 14.47
CA PRO A 58 22.35 4.29 14.50
C PRO A 58 21.14 3.67 15.19
N SER A 59 20.51 2.69 14.54
CA SER A 59 19.44 1.94 15.17
C SER A 59 20.00 1.24 16.41
N THR A 60 19.23 1.19 17.50
CA THR A 60 19.57 0.41 18.71
C THR A 60 19.84 -1.06 18.37
N LYS A 61 19.33 -1.56 17.23
CA LYS A 61 19.49 -2.93 16.73
C LYS A 61 20.78 -3.17 15.93
N GLY A 62 21.64 -2.17 15.73
CA GLY A 62 22.90 -2.30 14.97
C GLY A 62 22.88 -1.63 13.58
N ILE A 63 23.90 -1.91 12.76
CA ILE A 63 24.05 -1.32 11.42
C ILE A 63 23.12 -2.04 10.45
N VAL A 64 22.19 -1.30 9.86
CA VAL A 64 21.29 -1.81 8.82
C VAL A 64 22.13 -2.31 7.63
N THR A 65 21.98 -3.59 7.30
CA THR A 65 22.62 -4.22 6.15
C THR A 65 21.56 -4.94 5.35
N TRP A 66 21.57 -4.75 4.03
CA TRP A 66 20.72 -5.50 3.12
C TRP A 66 21.44 -6.78 2.69
N THR A 67 20.77 -7.91 2.78
CA THR A 67 21.27 -9.18 2.24
C THR A 67 20.29 -9.77 1.27
N TYR A 68 20.86 -10.42 0.25
CA TYR A 68 20.10 -11.21 -0.69
C TYR A 68 19.85 -12.57 -0.03
N GLN A 69 18.60 -12.89 0.24
CA GLN A 69 18.19 -14.09 0.97
C GLN A 69 17.08 -14.83 0.22
N PRO A 70 17.09 -16.18 0.27
CA PRO A 70 15.97 -16.95 -0.23
C PRO A 70 14.70 -16.67 0.58
N ILE A 71 13.55 -16.66 -0.09
CA ILE A 71 12.23 -16.67 0.53
C ILE A 71 11.88 -18.12 0.84
N ASN A 72 11.66 -18.43 2.11
CA ASN A 72 10.95 -19.63 2.52
C ASN A 72 9.46 -19.31 2.61
N ASN A 73 8.60 -20.06 1.93
CA ASN A 73 7.16 -19.82 1.92
C ASN A 73 6.42 -21.11 2.29
N SER A 74 6.02 -21.24 3.55
CA SER A 74 5.30 -22.42 4.05
C SER A 74 3.97 -22.67 3.36
N ALA A 75 3.41 -21.66 2.67
CA ALA A 75 2.15 -21.78 1.95
C ALA A 75 2.29 -22.50 0.59
N ARG A 76 3.51 -22.81 0.15
CA ARG A 76 3.77 -23.53 -1.10
C ARG A 76 4.34 -24.91 -0.81
N THR A 77 3.88 -25.92 -1.53
CA THR A 77 4.35 -27.32 -1.42
C THR A 77 5.33 -27.72 -2.53
N ASP A 78 5.51 -26.87 -3.53
CA ASP A 78 6.30 -27.16 -4.73
C ASP A 78 7.81 -26.92 -4.55
N GLY A 79 8.25 -26.49 -3.37
CA GLY A 79 9.65 -26.22 -3.07
C GLY A 79 10.26 -25.05 -3.85
N PHE A 80 9.43 -24.26 -4.55
CA PHE A 80 9.90 -23.15 -5.36
C PHE A 80 10.45 -22.04 -4.47
N GLN A 81 11.73 -21.71 -4.69
CA GLN A 81 12.45 -20.71 -3.92
C GLN A 81 12.82 -19.53 -4.80
N VAL A 82 12.38 -18.34 -4.38
CA VAL A 82 12.80 -17.06 -4.96
C VAL A 82 13.69 -16.33 -3.98
N PHE A 83 14.39 -15.29 -4.44
CA PHE A 83 15.28 -14.50 -3.60
C PHE A 83 14.79 -13.06 -3.52
N HIS A 84 15.08 -12.41 -2.39
CA HIS A 84 14.75 -11.01 -2.16
C HIS A 84 15.82 -10.32 -1.33
N TRP A 85 15.86 -8.99 -1.43
CA TRP A 85 16.64 -8.17 -0.52
C TRP A 85 15.88 -8.02 0.81
N SER A 86 16.42 -8.61 1.87
CA SER A 86 15.89 -8.48 3.22
C SER A 86 16.76 -7.53 4.04
N LYS A 87 16.10 -6.76 4.91
CA LYS A 87 16.77 -5.83 5.82
C LYS A 87 17.21 -6.58 7.06
N GLY A 88 18.51 -6.75 7.25
CA GLY A 88 19.11 -7.30 8.47
C GLY A 88 19.90 -6.26 9.25
N PHE A 89 20.47 -6.69 10.37
CA PHE A 89 21.28 -5.85 11.25
C PHE A 89 22.60 -6.54 11.56
N LYS A 90 23.71 -5.78 11.48
CA LYS A 90 25.03 -6.22 11.93
C LYS A 90 25.32 -5.65 13.30
N ASP A 91 25.68 -6.53 14.23
CA ASP A 91 26.15 -6.16 15.56
C ASP A 91 27.57 -5.58 15.52
N ALA A 92 28.00 -4.98 16.64
CA ALA A 92 29.38 -4.45 16.77
C ALA A 92 30.47 -5.52 16.56
N ALA A 93 30.14 -6.80 16.78
CA ALA A 93 31.01 -7.94 16.51
C ALA A 93 30.96 -8.46 15.06
N GLY A 94 30.24 -7.77 14.16
CA GLY A 94 30.12 -8.14 12.74
C GLY A 94 29.18 -9.33 12.46
N ARG A 95 28.55 -9.90 13.49
CA ARG A 95 27.54 -10.96 13.33
C ARG A 95 26.25 -10.38 12.77
N MET A 96 25.63 -11.11 11.86
CA MET A 96 24.36 -10.73 11.27
C MET A 96 23.22 -11.30 12.10
N LYS A 97 22.34 -10.45 12.59
CA LYS A 97 21.12 -10.88 13.26
C LYS A 97 20.11 -11.35 12.21
N GLU A 98 19.67 -12.60 12.33
CA GLU A 98 18.60 -13.16 11.50
C GLU A 98 17.27 -12.40 11.73
N PRO A 99 16.40 -12.30 10.71
CA PRO A 99 15.06 -11.76 10.87
C PRO A 99 14.30 -12.48 11.99
N ASP A 100 13.54 -11.74 12.80
CA ASP A 100 12.76 -12.33 13.91
C ASP A 100 11.66 -13.29 13.41
N ASP A 101 11.28 -13.24 12.12
CA ASP A 101 10.33 -14.16 11.47
C ASP A 101 10.95 -14.76 10.19
N PRO A 102 11.24 -16.07 10.15
CA PRO A 102 11.88 -16.71 9.00
C PRO A 102 10.92 -17.07 7.87
N ASP A 103 9.60 -17.04 8.10
CA ASP A 103 8.61 -17.40 7.07
C ASP A 103 8.17 -16.18 6.27
N TYR A 104 7.70 -16.43 5.05
CA TYR A 104 7.17 -15.39 4.19
C TYR A 104 5.94 -14.75 4.83
N TYR A 105 5.99 -13.42 5.04
CA TYR A 105 4.94 -12.67 5.74
C TYR A 105 3.52 -12.94 5.23
N TYR A 106 3.37 -13.18 3.93
CA TYR A 106 2.06 -13.41 3.31
C TYR A 106 1.59 -14.87 3.35
N ALA A 107 2.44 -15.82 3.77
CA ALA A 107 2.08 -17.22 3.88
C ALA A 107 0.85 -17.43 4.79
N LYS A 108 0.74 -16.65 5.86
CA LYS A 108 -0.41 -16.67 6.80
C LYS A 108 -1.78 -16.37 6.16
N PHE A 109 -1.78 -15.68 5.01
CA PHE A 109 -3.00 -15.31 4.29
C PHE A 109 -3.42 -16.34 3.24
N ASN A 110 -2.60 -17.35 2.95
CA ASN A 110 -2.99 -18.46 2.09
C ASN A 110 -3.96 -19.38 2.84
N LYS A 111 -5.21 -18.96 2.96
CA LYS A 111 -6.28 -19.76 3.55
C LYS A 111 -6.79 -20.76 2.53
N LYS A 112 -6.73 -22.04 2.87
CA LYS A 112 -7.30 -23.11 2.05
C LYS A 112 -8.78 -23.29 2.37
N LEU A 113 -9.54 -23.65 1.35
CA LEU A 113 -10.95 -23.95 1.47
C LEU A 113 -11.14 -25.20 2.35
N ILE A 114 -12.12 -25.13 3.26
CA ILE A 114 -12.49 -26.26 4.11
C ILE A 114 -13.33 -27.23 3.26
N LYS A 115 -13.02 -28.52 3.33
CA LYS A 115 -13.82 -29.58 2.70
C LYS A 115 -14.80 -30.12 3.74
N TYR A 116 -16.02 -30.43 3.31
CA TYR A 116 -17.02 -31.09 4.14
C TYR A 116 -17.11 -32.57 3.80
N ASN A 117 -17.56 -33.36 4.77
CA ASN A 117 -17.98 -34.74 4.58
C ASN A 117 -19.49 -34.82 4.32
N ASP A 118 -19.98 -36.00 3.90
CA ASP A 118 -21.39 -36.20 3.57
C ASP A 118 -22.34 -35.92 4.75
N GLU A 119 -21.96 -36.31 5.96
CA GLU A 119 -22.74 -36.05 7.18
C GLU A 119 -22.83 -34.55 7.51
N GLU A 120 -21.74 -33.81 7.28
CA GLU A 120 -21.70 -32.36 7.47
C GLU A 120 -22.54 -31.65 6.41
N TYR A 121 -22.57 -32.19 5.19
CA TYR A 121 -23.45 -31.68 4.14
C TYR A 121 -24.92 -31.82 4.56
N ASP A 122 -25.35 -33.01 4.97
CA ASP A 122 -26.76 -33.28 5.30
C ASP A 122 -27.23 -32.50 6.55
N SER A 123 -26.34 -32.27 7.52
CA SER A 123 -26.68 -31.59 8.76
C SER A 123 -26.54 -30.06 8.71
N LEU A 124 -25.53 -29.52 8.01
CA LEU A 124 -25.21 -28.09 8.03
C LEU A 124 -25.56 -27.37 6.73
N LEU A 125 -25.41 -28.03 5.58
CA LEU A 125 -25.54 -27.39 4.26
C LEU A 125 -26.89 -27.64 3.61
N ALA A 126 -27.39 -28.89 3.61
CA ALA A 126 -28.68 -29.29 3.05
C ALA A 126 -29.87 -28.44 3.57
N PRO A 127 -29.94 -28.06 4.87
CA PRO A 127 -31.03 -27.23 5.36
C PRO A 127 -31.02 -25.79 4.84
N HIS A 128 -29.86 -25.30 4.38
CA HIS A 128 -29.64 -23.92 3.97
C HIS A 128 -29.43 -23.76 2.45
N SER A 129 -29.41 -24.86 1.69
CA SER A 129 -29.03 -24.85 0.27
C SER A 129 -30.13 -24.35 -0.66
N GLY A 130 -31.39 -24.23 -0.18
CA GLY A 130 -32.49 -23.70 -0.99
C GLY A 130 -32.70 -24.50 -2.28
N ASN A 131 -32.37 -23.91 -3.43
CA ASN A 131 -32.46 -24.52 -4.75
C ASN A 131 -31.16 -25.18 -5.24
N TRP A 132 -30.08 -25.15 -4.45
CA TRP A 132 -28.79 -25.73 -4.81
C TRP A 132 -28.77 -27.23 -4.54
N SER A 133 -28.34 -28.00 -5.54
CA SER A 133 -28.08 -29.43 -5.35
C SER A 133 -26.72 -29.66 -4.68
N LYS A 134 -26.53 -30.87 -4.13
CA LYS A 134 -25.21 -31.29 -3.58
C LYS A 134 -24.14 -31.28 -4.66
N GLU A 135 -24.49 -31.72 -5.85
CA GLU A 135 -23.60 -31.76 -7.01
C GLU A 135 -23.16 -30.35 -7.42
N GLU A 136 -24.10 -29.41 -7.45
CA GLU A 136 -23.86 -28.01 -7.78
C GLU A 136 -23.02 -27.32 -6.69
N THR A 137 -23.29 -27.61 -5.42
CA THR A 137 -22.46 -27.11 -4.30
C THR A 137 -21.03 -27.65 -4.39
N ASN A 138 -20.87 -28.95 -4.68
CA ASN A 138 -19.55 -29.55 -4.92
C ASN A 138 -18.82 -28.89 -6.09
N TYR A 139 -19.54 -28.62 -7.19
CA TYR A 139 -18.98 -27.96 -8.37
C TYR A 139 -18.48 -26.54 -8.03
N LEU A 140 -19.28 -25.76 -7.32
CA LEU A 140 -18.86 -24.43 -6.84
C LEU A 140 -17.60 -24.50 -5.96
N LEU A 141 -17.54 -25.46 -5.03
CA LEU A 141 -16.36 -25.62 -4.17
C LEU A 141 -15.12 -26.07 -4.94
N GLN A 142 -15.27 -26.90 -5.98
CA GLN A 142 -14.16 -27.26 -6.87
C GLN A 142 -13.62 -26.03 -7.61
N LEU A 143 -14.51 -25.19 -8.17
CA LEU A 143 -14.10 -23.93 -8.80
C LEU A 143 -13.44 -22.98 -7.79
N CYS A 144 -13.94 -22.94 -6.55
CA CYS A 144 -13.34 -22.18 -5.46
C CYS A 144 -11.91 -22.65 -5.13
N GLU A 145 -11.65 -23.97 -5.14
CA GLU A 145 -10.33 -24.56 -4.94
C GLU A 145 -9.39 -24.30 -6.13
N GLN A 146 -9.91 -24.35 -7.36
CA GLN A 146 -9.12 -24.11 -8.57
C GLN A 146 -8.74 -22.65 -8.80
N PHE A 147 -9.63 -21.72 -8.47
CA PHE A 147 -9.46 -20.29 -8.75
C PHE A 147 -9.14 -19.44 -7.50
N ASP A 148 -8.71 -20.07 -6.41
CA ASP A 148 -8.33 -19.39 -5.15
C ASP A 148 -9.41 -18.39 -4.68
N LEU A 149 -10.69 -18.78 -4.70
CA LEU A 149 -11.84 -17.96 -4.27
C LEU A 149 -12.04 -16.65 -5.05
N ARG A 150 -11.49 -16.54 -6.26
CA ARG A 150 -11.70 -15.37 -7.12
C ARG A 150 -13.09 -15.44 -7.77
N PHE A 151 -14.11 -15.02 -7.03
CA PHE A 151 -15.52 -15.11 -7.45
C PHE A 151 -15.82 -14.51 -8.83
N ILE A 152 -15.11 -13.48 -9.26
CA ILE A 152 -15.27 -12.90 -10.61
C ILE A 152 -14.89 -13.93 -11.70
N VAL A 153 -13.81 -14.68 -11.49
CA VAL A 153 -13.36 -15.73 -12.41
C VAL A 153 -14.27 -16.95 -12.32
N ILE A 154 -14.69 -17.30 -11.10
CA ILE A 154 -15.60 -18.42 -10.87
C ILE A 154 -16.92 -18.16 -11.61
N ALA A 155 -17.50 -16.97 -11.48
CA ALA A 155 -18.75 -16.61 -12.15
C ALA A 155 -18.63 -16.60 -13.68
N ASP A 156 -17.47 -16.24 -14.24
CA ASP A 156 -17.20 -16.31 -15.68
C ASP A 156 -17.12 -17.76 -16.20
N ARG A 157 -16.71 -18.70 -15.35
CA ARG A 157 -16.50 -20.11 -15.68
C ARG A 157 -17.59 -21.04 -15.16
N TYR A 158 -18.61 -20.48 -14.53
CA TYR A 158 -19.73 -21.23 -14.00
C TYR A 158 -20.69 -21.54 -15.16
N ASP A 159 -21.06 -22.81 -15.32
CA ASP A 159 -21.97 -23.29 -16.37
C ASP A 159 -23.44 -23.23 -15.94
#